data_AF-F3PSA2-F1
#
_entry.id   AF-F3PSA2-F1
#
_cell.length_a   1.000
_cell.length_b   1.000
_cell.length_c   1.000
_cell.angle_alpha   90.00
_cell.angle_beta   90.00
_cell.angle_gamma   90.00
#
_symmetry.space_group_name_H-M   'P 1'
#
loop_
_entity.id
_entity.type
_entity.pdbx_description
1 polymer ?
#
loop_
_entity_poly.entity_id
_entity_poly.type
_entity_poly.pdbx_seq_one_letter_code
_entity_poly.pdbx_strand_id
1 'polypeptide(L)'
;MGSKADKPISRREMMFIPFNVQEYFNTARILDKKGQARPLVTSEEKVVITGKTAADFQTGGISPMQSALLLFVIVTAATIYGIRKGKTLWGIDLILFFAAGVAGCILAFLALFSQHPAVSPNYLLFVFHPFHLLCLPCMLNRVRKKKTSRYMIADLVVLTLFICFWAIIPQRIDLAVLPLALCLLIRSASNLILTYKRPS
;
A
#
# COMPACT_ATOMS: atom_id res chain seq x y z
N MET A 1 -2.94 5.19 -0.41
CA MET A 1 -4.13 6.05 -0.26
C MET A 1 -4.63 5.89 1.18
N GLY A 2 -4.95 6.97 1.90
CA GLY A 2 -5.47 6.89 3.28
C GLY A 2 -7.00 6.87 3.30
N SER A 3 -7.59 6.50 4.44
CA SER A 3 -9.06 6.36 4.62
C SER A 3 -9.88 7.63 4.32
N LYS A 4 -9.27 8.82 4.41
CA LYS A 4 -9.94 10.08 4.09
C LYS A 4 -10.04 10.37 2.58
N ALA A 5 -9.32 9.65 1.72
CA ALA A 5 -9.45 9.73 0.26
C ALA A 5 -10.73 9.08 -0.27
N ASP A 6 -11.35 8.18 0.51
CA ASP A 6 -12.52 7.40 0.12
C ASP A 6 -13.85 8.10 0.48
N LYS A 7 -13.80 9.35 0.96
CA LYS A 7 -15.02 10.14 1.24
C LYS A 7 -15.61 10.67 -0.07
N PRO A 8 -16.95 10.64 -0.24
CA PRO A 8 -17.59 11.27 -1.39
C PRO A 8 -17.31 12.78 -1.39
N ILE A 9 -16.76 13.27 -2.50
CA ILE A 9 -16.33 14.66 -2.72
C ILE A 9 -17.56 15.56 -2.93
N SER A 10 -17.54 16.77 -2.33
CA SER A 10 -18.62 17.76 -2.43
C SER A 10 -18.61 18.48 -3.78
N ARG A 11 -19.77 18.95 -4.29
CA ARG A 11 -19.92 19.68 -5.58
C ARG A 11 -18.92 20.83 -5.79
N ARG A 12 -18.44 21.47 -4.71
CA ARG A 12 -17.50 22.59 -4.79
C ARG A 12 -16.07 22.16 -5.11
N GLU A 13 -15.68 20.94 -4.76
CA GLU A 13 -14.36 20.37 -5.03
C GLU A 13 -14.26 19.78 -6.46
N MET A 14 -15.40 19.49 -7.10
CA MET A 14 -15.46 19.09 -8.52
C MET A 14 -15.08 20.22 -9.50
N MET A 15 -15.10 21.49 -9.08
CA MET A 15 -14.78 22.65 -9.94
C MET A 15 -13.28 22.85 -10.18
N PHE A 16 -12.43 22.11 -9.46
CA PHE A 16 -10.97 22.13 -9.64
C PHE A 16 -10.48 21.13 -10.70
N ILE A 17 -11.39 20.31 -11.25
CA ILE A 17 -11.10 19.29 -12.27
C ILE A 17 -11.33 19.93 -13.65
N PRO A 18 -10.30 20.04 -14.52
CA PRO A 18 -10.38 20.77 -15.80
C PRO A 18 -11.51 20.30 -16.72
N PHE A 19 -11.88 19.02 -16.65
CA PHE A 19 -12.93 18.42 -17.48
C PHE A 19 -14.35 18.87 -17.12
N ASN A 20 -14.63 19.20 -15.85
CA ASN A 20 -15.95 19.68 -15.45
C ASN A 20 -16.20 21.12 -15.91
N VAL A 21 -15.15 21.94 -15.96
CA VAL A 21 -15.23 23.34 -16.44
C VAL A 21 -15.63 23.38 -17.92
N GLN A 22 -15.17 22.42 -18.73
CA GLN A 22 -15.48 22.32 -20.15
C GLN A 22 -16.98 22.10 -20.43
N GLU A 23 -17.67 21.33 -19.59
CA GLU A 23 -19.11 21.08 -19.72
C GLU A 23 -19.95 22.33 -19.37
N TYR A 24 -19.51 23.12 -18.38
CA TYR A 24 -20.15 24.39 -18.05
C TYR A 24 -19.90 25.49 -19.10
N PHE A 25 -18.72 25.55 -19.72
CA PHE A 25 -18.45 26.50 -20.81
C PHE A 25 -19.22 26.16 -22.10
N ASN A 26 -19.46 24.88 -22.39
CA ASN A 26 -20.29 24.46 -23.53
C ASN A 26 -21.78 24.81 -23.38
N THR A 27 -22.24 25.02 -22.15
CA THR A 27 -23.64 25.37 -21.85
C THR A 27 -23.84 26.87 -21.63
N ALA A 28 -22.76 27.65 -21.52
CA ALA A 28 -22.81 29.08 -21.27
C ALA A 28 -23.30 29.85 -22.51
N ARG A 29 -24.48 30.47 -22.41
CA ARG A 29 -25.03 31.38 -23.42
C ARG A 29 -24.85 32.82 -22.96
N ILE A 30 -24.30 33.68 -23.83
CA ILE A 30 -24.28 35.14 -23.61
C ILE A 30 -25.53 35.75 -24.25
N LEU A 31 -26.26 36.57 -23.49
CA LEU A 31 -27.40 37.35 -23.95
C LEU A 31 -26.93 38.78 -24.23
N ASP A 32 -27.08 39.24 -25.48
CA ASP A 32 -26.90 40.65 -25.83
C ASP A 32 -28.16 41.47 -25.45
N LYS A 33 -28.02 42.79 -25.26
CA LYS A 33 -29.08 43.73 -24.84
C LYS A 33 -30.26 43.86 -25.81
N LYS A 34 -30.30 43.07 -26.89
CA LYS A 34 -31.41 42.95 -27.86
C LYS A 34 -31.99 41.53 -27.99
N GLY A 35 -31.72 40.64 -27.03
CA GLY A 35 -32.47 39.38 -26.87
C GLY A 35 -32.12 38.24 -27.82
N GLN A 36 -30.98 38.27 -28.52
CA GLN A 36 -30.52 37.15 -29.34
C GLN A 36 -29.31 36.44 -28.69
N ALA A 37 -29.39 35.12 -28.57
CA ALA A 37 -28.37 34.27 -27.97
C ALA A 37 -27.38 33.78 -29.03
N ARG A 38 -26.09 34.09 -28.87
CA ARG A 38 -25.03 33.64 -29.78
C ARG A 38 -24.03 32.73 -29.04
N PRO A 39 -23.66 31.56 -29.59
CA PRO A 39 -22.63 30.69 -29.00
C PRO A 39 -21.23 31.29 -29.16
N LEU A 40 -20.36 31.11 -28.17
CA LEU A 40 -19.06 31.79 -28.06
C LEU A 40 -17.87 31.04 -28.67
N VAL A 41 -18.05 29.82 -29.20
CA VAL A 41 -16.93 29.01 -29.70
C VAL A 41 -17.24 28.55 -31.12
N THR A 42 -16.48 29.06 -32.09
CA THR A 42 -16.67 28.83 -33.53
C THR A 42 -15.58 27.92 -34.13
N SER A 43 -14.59 27.48 -33.36
CA SER A 43 -13.58 26.53 -33.84
C SER A 43 -12.94 25.78 -32.67
N GLU A 44 -12.96 24.45 -32.73
CA GLU A 44 -12.32 23.52 -31.80
C GLU A 44 -11.06 22.98 -32.48
N GLU A 45 -9.88 23.50 -32.14
CA GLU A 45 -8.62 22.87 -32.51
C GLU A 45 -8.16 22.00 -31.33
N LYS A 46 -8.44 20.70 -31.40
CA LYS A 46 -7.89 19.70 -30.46
C LYS A 46 -6.41 19.48 -30.78
N VAL A 47 -5.54 20.30 -30.20
CA VAL A 47 -4.07 20.17 -30.33
C VAL A 47 -3.50 19.06 -29.42
N VAL A 48 -4.31 18.34 -28.64
CA VAL A 48 -3.84 17.15 -27.91
C VAL A 48 -4.86 16.03 -28.03
N ILE A 49 -4.70 15.19 -29.07
CA ILE A 49 -5.18 13.81 -29.00
C ILE A 49 -4.33 13.14 -27.93
N THR A 50 -4.81 13.13 -26.69
CA THR A 50 -4.29 12.24 -25.64
C THR A 50 -4.67 10.81 -26.04
N GLY A 51 -3.95 10.25 -27.00
CA GLY A 51 -4.01 8.86 -27.41
C GLY A 51 -3.36 7.98 -26.35
N LYS A 52 -3.92 8.01 -25.14
CA LYS A 52 -3.70 6.98 -24.13
C LYS A 52 -5.05 6.59 -23.55
N THR A 53 -5.67 5.62 -24.19
CA THR A 53 -6.80 4.90 -23.60
C THR A 53 -6.31 4.18 -22.34
N ALA A 54 -7.21 3.84 -21.40
CA ALA A 54 -6.85 3.03 -20.24
C ALA A 54 -6.23 1.66 -20.63
N ALA A 55 -6.39 1.23 -21.88
CA ALA A 55 -5.70 0.09 -22.49
C ALA A 55 -4.20 0.33 -22.71
N ASP A 56 -3.75 1.57 -22.91
CA ASP A 56 -2.33 1.91 -23.11
C ASP A 56 -1.52 1.91 -21.80
N PHE A 57 -2.20 1.81 -20.65
CA PHE A 57 -1.57 1.57 -19.34
C PHE A 57 -1.57 0.10 -18.93
N GLN A 58 -2.01 -0.82 -19.81
CA GLN A 58 -1.68 -2.24 -19.64
C GLN A 58 -0.20 -2.41 -19.99
N THR A 59 0.67 -2.10 -19.03
CA THR A 59 2.01 -2.64 -19.04
C THR A 59 1.87 -4.16 -19.12
N GLY A 60 2.34 -4.78 -20.21
CA GLY A 60 2.40 -6.24 -20.35
C GLY A 60 3.36 -6.92 -19.37
N GLY A 61 3.61 -6.31 -18.21
CA GLY A 61 4.45 -6.79 -17.13
C GLY A 61 3.65 -7.42 -16.00
N ILE A 62 4.37 -7.99 -15.05
CA ILE A 62 3.79 -8.66 -13.88
C ILE A 62 3.04 -7.63 -13.03
N SER A 63 1.78 -7.90 -12.71
CA SER A 63 0.99 -7.01 -11.86
C SER A 63 1.54 -6.97 -10.42
N PRO A 64 1.30 -5.90 -9.65
CA PRO A 64 1.73 -5.82 -8.25
C PRO A 64 1.22 -7.01 -7.41
N MET A 65 -0.01 -7.45 -7.65
CA MET A 65 -0.61 -8.61 -7.00
C MET A 65 0.10 -9.91 -7.36
N GLN A 66 0.39 -10.13 -8.65
CA GLN A 66 1.14 -11.32 -9.10
C GLN A 66 2.54 -11.37 -8.49
N SER A 67 3.22 -10.22 -8.43
CA SER A 67 4.54 -10.11 -7.78
C SER A 67 4.47 -10.43 -6.29
N ALA A 68 3.47 -9.90 -5.58
CA ALA A 68 3.26 -10.15 -4.17
C ALA A 68 2.94 -11.63 -3.87
N LEU A 69 2.10 -12.26 -4.69
CA LEU A 69 1.79 -13.69 -4.59
C LEU A 69 3.01 -14.57 -4.87
N LEU A 70 3.78 -14.24 -5.91
CA LEU A 70 5.00 -14.97 -6.24
C LEU A 70 6.01 -14.89 -5.09
N LEU A 71 6.21 -13.71 -4.52
CA LEU A 71 7.03 -13.53 -3.32
C LEU A 71 6.50 -14.39 -2.16
N PHE A 72 5.19 -14.38 -1.92
CA PHE A 72 4.57 -15.17 -0.86
C PHE A 72 4.80 -16.67 -1.01
N VAL A 73 4.67 -17.21 -2.22
CA VAL A 73 4.96 -18.63 -2.50
C VAL A 73 6.43 -18.95 -2.21
N ILE A 74 7.35 -18.12 -2.69
CA ILE A 74 8.79 -18.32 -2.47
C ILE A 74 9.14 -18.27 -0.98
N VAL A 75 8.65 -17.25 -0.26
CA VAL A 75 8.90 -17.07 1.17
C VAL A 75 8.33 -18.22 1.97
N THR A 76 7.13 -18.70 1.63
CA THR A 76 6.48 -19.84 2.30
C THR A 76 7.27 -21.12 2.06
N ALA A 77 7.65 -21.42 0.81
CA ALA A 77 8.45 -22.59 0.47
C ALA A 77 9.80 -22.59 1.18
N ALA A 78 10.51 -21.46 1.15
CA ALA A 78 11.77 -21.29 1.86
C ALA A 78 11.58 -21.48 3.38
N THR A 79 10.51 -20.91 3.95
CA THR A 79 10.20 -21.04 5.38
C THR A 79 9.94 -22.48 5.80
N ILE A 80 9.16 -23.24 5.03
CA ILE A 80 8.92 -24.67 5.28
C ILE A 80 10.23 -25.45 5.25
N TYR A 81 11.08 -25.18 4.24
CA TYR A 81 12.41 -25.78 4.16
C TYR A 81 13.28 -25.43 5.38
N GLY A 82 13.31 -24.17 5.78
CA GLY A 82 14.06 -23.68 6.96
C GLY A 82 13.62 -24.35 8.26
N ILE A 83 12.31 -24.50 8.48
CA ILE A 83 11.74 -25.20 9.64
C ILE A 83 12.14 -26.68 9.62
N ARG A 84 12.01 -27.36 8.48
CA ARG A 84 12.38 -28.78 8.35
C ARG A 84 13.87 -29.03 8.60
N LYS A 85 14.73 -28.07 8.25
CA LYS A 85 16.19 -28.15 8.47
C LYS A 85 16.65 -27.52 9.79
N GLY A 86 15.75 -26.98 10.61
CA GLY A 86 16.10 -26.30 11.87
C GLY A 86 16.98 -25.06 11.68
N LYS A 87 16.95 -24.44 10.50
CA LYS A 87 17.76 -23.27 10.14
C LYS A 87 16.93 -22.01 10.20
N THR A 88 17.41 -21.02 10.93
CA THR A 88 16.85 -19.66 10.94
C THR A 88 17.30 -18.95 9.67
N LEU A 89 16.40 -18.78 8.71
CA LEU A 89 16.64 -18.09 7.43
C LEU A 89 16.72 -16.56 7.62
N TRP A 90 17.63 -16.13 8.48
CA TRP A 90 17.76 -14.74 8.93
C TRP A 90 18.03 -13.75 7.78
N GLY A 91 18.63 -14.20 6.67
CA GLY A 91 18.84 -13.35 5.49
C GLY A 91 17.53 -12.95 4.81
N ILE A 92 16.54 -13.86 4.77
CA ILE A 92 15.19 -13.55 4.27
C ILE A 92 14.51 -12.54 5.20
N ASP A 93 14.66 -12.73 6.51
CA ASP A 93 14.12 -11.80 7.51
C ASP A 93 14.73 -10.41 7.36
N LEU A 94 16.05 -10.32 7.13
CA LEU A 94 16.72 -9.04 6.89
C LEU A 94 16.10 -8.31 5.70
N ILE A 95 15.98 -8.98 4.54
CA ILE A 95 15.47 -8.35 3.31
C ILE A 95 14.02 -7.93 3.46
N LEU A 96 13.16 -8.81 3.97
CA LEU A 96 11.72 -8.54 4.10
C LEU A 96 11.44 -7.41 5.09
N PHE A 97 12.02 -7.46 6.29
CA PHE A 97 11.79 -6.44 7.32
C PHE A 97 12.47 -5.12 6.97
N PHE A 98 13.61 -5.15 6.27
CA PHE A 98 14.22 -3.93 5.73
C PHE A 98 13.32 -3.27 4.70
N ALA A 99 12.85 -4.01 3.69
CA ALA A 99 11.95 -3.48 2.67
C ALA A 99 10.63 -2.96 3.27
N ALA A 100 10.03 -3.72 4.18
CA ALA A 100 8.83 -3.32 4.90
C ALA A 100 9.04 -2.05 5.76
N GLY A 101 10.22 -1.93 6.36
CA GLY A 101 10.59 -0.76 7.16
C GLY A 101 10.84 0.49 6.32
N VAL A 102 11.52 0.37 5.18
CA VAL A 102 11.70 1.48 4.21
C VAL A 102 10.34 1.93 3.68
N ALA A 103 9.47 1.01 3.26
CA ALA A 103 8.10 1.32 2.88
C ALA A 103 7.35 2.01 4.02
N GLY A 104 7.51 1.54 5.25
CA GLY A 104 6.93 2.15 6.44
C GLY A 104 7.42 3.57 6.71
N CYS A 105 8.70 3.86 6.51
CA CYS A 105 9.23 5.22 6.59
C CYS A 105 8.58 6.14 5.56
N ILE A 106 8.45 5.68 4.31
CA ILE A 106 7.77 6.44 3.24
C ILE A 106 6.32 6.70 3.62
N LEU A 107 5.59 5.67 4.05
CA LEU A 107 4.18 5.80 4.45
C LEU A 107 4.02 6.70 5.67
N ALA A 108 4.92 6.62 6.66
CA ALA A 108 4.88 7.47 7.84
C ALA A 108 5.19 8.93 7.49
N PHE A 109 6.17 9.15 6.61
CA PHE A 109 6.46 10.49 6.10
C PHE A 109 5.24 11.07 5.38
N LEU A 110 4.62 10.31 4.49
CA LEU A 110 3.40 10.72 3.79
C LEU A 110 2.24 10.98 4.77
N ALA A 111 2.05 10.14 5.78
CA ALA A 111 0.94 10.28 6.72
C ALA A 111 1.11 11.46 7.70
N LEU A 112 2.34 11.79 8.09
CA LEU A 112 2.64 12.82 9.10
C LEU A 112 2.96 14.19 8.50
N PHE A 113 3.66 14.24 7.37
CA PHE A 113 4.16 15.50 6.78
C PHE A 113 3.40 15.94 5.53
N SER A 114 2.58 15.08 4.93
CA SER A 114 1.76 15.52 3.81
C SER A 114 0.59 16.36 4.32
N GLN A 115 0.48 17.60 3.83
CA GLN A 115 -0.64 18.48 4.14
C GLN A 115 -1.95 18.07 3.46
N HIS A 116 -1.96 17.01 2.64
CA HIS A 116 -3.17 16.49 2.05
C HIS A 116 -3.99 15.69 3.08
N PRO A 117 -5.23 16.09 3.41
CA PRO A 117 -6.08 15.36 4.36
C PRO A 117 -6.39 13.93 3.91
N ALA A 118 -6.16 13.56 2.65
CA ALA A 118 -6.52 12.28 2.05
C ALA A 118 -5.61 11.08 2.44
N VAL A 119 -4.50 11.30 3.15
CA VAL A 119 -3.50 10.25 3.44
C VAL A 119 -3.42 9.81 4.91
N SER A 120 -4.31 10.32 5.77
CA SER A 120 -4.33 9.99 7.21
C SER A 120 -5.76 9.76 7.74
N PRO A 121 -6.04 8.69 8.50
CA PRO A 121 -5.12 7.61 8.88
C PRO A 121 -4.84 6.65 7.71
N ASN A 122 -3.62 6.10 7.69
CA ASN A 122 -3.17 5.07 6.75
C ASN A 122 -2.98 3.74 7.47
N TYR A 123 -3.96 2.84 7.35
CA TYR A 123 -3.95 1.53 8.01
C TYR A 123 -2.84 0.60 7.48
N LEU A 124 -2.21 0.93 6.34
CA LEU A 124 -1.01 0.23 5.87
C LEU A 124 0.16 0.32 6.86
N LEU A 125 0.16 1.32 7.74
CA LEU A 125 1.19 1.46 8.77
C LEU A 125 1.20 0.32 9.78
N PHE A 126 0.12 -0.46 9.91
CA PHE A 126 0.11 -1.68 10.73
C PHE A 126 0.96 -2.80 10.13
N VAL A 127 1.10 -2.85 8.80
CA VAL A 127 1.93 -3.83 8.09
C VAL A 127 3.33 -3.28 7.85
N PHE A 128 3.41 -2.04 7.40
CA PHE A 128 4.64 -1.36 7.02
C PHE A 128 4.86 -0.15 7.95
N HIS A 129 5.73 -0.30 8.95
CA HIS A 129 6.08 0.80 9.86
C HIS A 129 7.59 1.00 10.01
N PRO A 130 8.04 2.24 10.30
CA PRO A 130 9.45 2.55 10.50
C PRO A 130 10.10 1.76 11.64
N PHE A 131 9.31 1.27 12.60
CA PHE A 131 9.77 0.40 13.68
C PHE A 131 10.44 -0.89 13.19
N HIS A 132 10.13 -1.36 11.97
CA HIS A 132 10.81 -2.50 11.36
C HIS A 132 12.31 -2.24 11.24
N LEU A 133 12.72 -1.04 10.81
CA LEU A 133 14.14 -0.66 10.71
C LEU A 133 14.78 -0.45 12.08
N LEU A 134 14.08 0.24 12.97
CA LEU A 134 14.59 0.56 14.30
C LEU A 134 14.88 -0.71 15.12
N CYS A 135 13.97 -1.69 15.05
CA CYS A 135 14.10 -2.95 15.78
C CYS A 135 14.90 -4.02 15.02
N LEU A 136 15.17 -3.84 13.71
CA LEU A 136 15.85 -4.80 12.84
C LEU A 136 17.13 -5.40 13.42
N PRO A 137 18.13 -4.60 13.89
CA PRO A 137 19.39 -5.17 14.37
C PRO A 137 19.20 -6.00 15.65
N CYS A 138 18.39 -5.51 16.59
CA CYS A 138 18.10 -6.20 17.85
C CYS A 138 17.33 -7.50 17.60
N MET A 139 16.32 -7.43 16.75
CA MET A 139 15.49 -8.56 16.33
C MET A 139 16.35 -9.63 15.62
N LEU A 140 17.16 -9.25 14.65
CA LEU A 140 17.98 -10.17 13.87
C LEU A 140 19.04 -10.86 14.73
N ASN A 141 19.64 -10.14 15.67
CA ASN A 141 20.58 -10.72 16.64
C ASN A 141 19.93 -11.80 17.51
N ARG A 142 18.65 -11.63 17.88
CA ARG A 142 17.89 -12.65 18.64
C ARG A 142 17.55 -13.85 17.75
N VAL A 143 17.10 -13.61 16.52
CA VAL A 143 16.80 -14.66 15.53
C VAL A 143 18.03 -15.52 15.24
N ARG A 144 19.19 -14.90 14.97
CA ARG A 144 20.46 -15.61 14.75
C ARG A 144 20.87 -16.46 15.94
N LYS A 145 20.66 -15.96 17.16
CA LYS A 145 20.94 -16.67 18.41
C LYS A 145 19.86 -17.69 18.77
N LYS A 146 18.82 -17.91 17.94
CA LYS A 146 17.65 -18.75 18.24
C LYS A 146 17.05 -18.43 19.61
N LYS A 147 16.83 -17.13 19.87
CA LYS A 147 16.20 -16.61 21.08
C LYS A 147 14.92 -15.89 20.71
N THR A 148 13.95 -15.92 21.62
CA THR A 148 12.67 -15.24 21.45
C THR A 148 12.90 -13.73 21.30
N SER A 149 12.36 -13.15 20.24
CA SER A 149 12.33 -11.71 20.01
C SER A 149 10.94 -11.20 20.37
N ARG A 150 10.85 -10.28 21.34
CA ARG A 150 9.58 -9.63 21.70
C ARG A 150 8.95 -8.92 20.49
N TYR A 151 9.80 -8.37 19.63
CA TYR A 151 9.36 -7.71 18.40
C TYR A 151 8.66 -8.66 17.43
N MET A 152 9.19 -9.86 17.22
CA MET A 152 8.57 -10.88 16.35
C MET A 152 7.21 -11.34 16.88
N ILE A 153 7.05 -11.40 18.22
CA ILE A 153 5.76 -11.72 18.84
C ILE A 153 4.78 -10.57 18.62
N ALA A 154 5.20 -9.32 18.88
CA ALA A 154 4.36 -8.15 18.67
C ALA A 154 3.92 -8.04 17.20
N ASP A 155 4.84 -8.21 16.26
CA ASP A 155 4.58 -8.22 14.82
C ASP A 155 3.57 -9.31 14.43
N LEU A 156 3.75 -10.54 14.94
CA LEU A 156 2.82 -11.64 14.71
C LEU A 156 1.40 -11.28 15.18
N VAL A 157 1.26 -10.70 16.37
CA VAL A 157 -0.04 -10.30 16.93
C VAL A 157 -0.66 -9.17 16.10
N VAL A 158 0.11 -8.13 15.79
CA VAL A 158 -0.37 -6.98 15.01
C VAL A 158 -0.85 -7.41 13.62
N LEU A 159 -0.07 -8.22 12.90
CA LEU A 159 -0.42 -8.71 11.57
C LEU A 159 -1.64 -9.64 11.61
N THR A 160 -1.75 -10.49 12.62
CA THR A 160 -2.92 -11.36 12.79
C THR A 160 -4.18 -10.53 13.00
N LEU A 161 -4.15 -9.55 13.91
CA LEU A 161 -5.29 -8.67 14.16
C LEU A 161 -5.64 -7.85 12.91
N PHE A 162 -4.65 -7.33 12.21
CA PHE A 162 -4.84 -6.58 10.96
C PHE A 162 -5.56 -7.43 9.90
N ILE A 163 -5.17 -8.69 9.72
CA ILE A 163 -5.82 -9.62 8.77
C ILE A 163 -7.24 -9.97 9.24
N CYS A 164 -7.43 -10.28 10.53
CA CYS A 164 -8.76 -10.61 11.08
C CYS A 164 -9.76 -9.45 10.94
N PHE A 165 -9.30 -8.22 11.17
CA PHE A 165 -10.15 -7.03 11.09
C PHE A 165 -10.18 -6.38 9.71
N TRP A 166 -9.53 -6.98 8.70
CA TRP A 166 -9.42 -6.42 7.36
C TRP A 166 -10.76 -5.93 6.77
N ALA A 167 -11.84 -6.69 6.95
CA ALA A 167 -13.17 -6.36 6.44
C ALA A 167 -13.84 -5.14 7.14
N ILE A 168 -13.39 -4.80 8.35
CA ILE A 168 -13.94 -3.71 9.18
C ILE A 168 -13.16 -2.40 8.95
N ILE A 169 -11.94 -2.48 8.40
CA ILE A 169 -11.09 -1.31 8.21
C ILE A 169 -11.73 -0.36 7.18
N PRO A 170 -11.98 0.91 7.54
CA PRO A 170 -12.61 1.89 6.67
C PRO A 170 -11.59 2.49 5.67
N GLN A 171 -10.89 1.63 4.93
CA GLN A 171 -9.91 2.03 3.90
C GLN A 171 -9.91 0.97 2.80
N ARG A 172 -9.98 1.39 1.53
CA ARG A 172 -9.74 0.50 0.38
C ARG A 172 -8.25 0.18 0.28
N ILE A 173 -7.84 -0.93 0.90
CA ILE A 173 -6.46 -1.42 0.81
C ILE A 173 -6.34 -2.35 -0.40
N ASP A 174 -5.24 -2.21 -1.15
CA ASP A 174 -4.92 -3.12 -2.26
C ASP A 174 -4.78 -4.55 -1.75
N LEU A 175 -5.42 -5.50 -2.44
CA LEU A 175 -5.38 -6.91 -2.12
C LEU A 175 -3.94 -7.48 -2.16
N ALA A 176 -3.03 -6.88 -2.92
CA ALA A 176 -1.61 -7.22 -2.97
C ALA A 176 -0.89 -7.06 -1.63
N VAL A 177 -1.46 -6.33 -0.68
CA VAL A 177 -0.90 -6.15 0.66
C VAL A 177 -1.10 -7.40 1.52
N LEU A 178 -2.15 -8.19 1.29
CA LEU A 178 -2.40 -9.41 2.06
C LEU A 178 -1.27 -10.45 1.90
N PRO A 179 -0.83 -10.81 0.68
CA PRO A 179 0.33 -11.69 0.51
C PRO A 179 1.61 -11.16 1.19
N LEU A 180 1.84 -9.85 1.17
CA LEU A 180 2.99 -9.23 1.81
C LEU A 180 2.90 -9.30 3.35
N ALA A 181 1.73 -9.03 3.92
CA ALA A 181 1.48 -9.18 5.35
C ALA A 181 1.65 -10.63 5.79
N LEU A 182 1.17 -11.59 4.98
CA LEU A 182 1.34 -13.02 5.23
C LEU A 182 2.81 -13.45 5.17
N CYS A 183 3.64 -12.88 4.27
CA CYS A 183 5.09 -13.11 4.28
C CYS A 183 5.70 -12.78 5.64
N LEU A 184 5.44 -11.56 6.14
CA LEU A 184 5.98 -11.11 7.43
C LEU A 184 5.46 -11.99 8.58
N LEU A 185 4.15 -12.29 8.58
CA LEU A 185 3.50 -13.15 9.57
C LEU A 185 4.13 -14.54 9.64
N ILE A 186 4.32 -15.20 8.48
CA ILE A 186 4.92 -16.54 8.39
C ILE A 186 6.37 -16.53 8.87
N ARG A 187 7.14 -15.50 8.53
CA ARG A 187 8.52 -15.36 9.00
C ARG A 187 8.58 -15.16 10.51
N SER A 188 7.73 -14.30 11.06
CA SER A 188 7.60 -14.07 12.51
C SER A 188 7.19 -15.35 13.25
N ALA A 189 6.20 -16.09 12.75
CA ALA A 189 5.78 -17.37 13.30
C ALA A 189 6.90 -18.44 13.22
N SER A 190 7.57 -18.55 12.08
CA SER A 190 8.65 -19.52 11.86
C SER A 190 9.81 -19.33 12.83
N ASN A 191 10.20 -18.08 13.09
CA ASN A 191 11.27 -17.78 14.03
C ASN A 191 10.89 -18.14 15.47
N LEU A 192 9.61 -17.97 15.84
CA LEU A 192 9.10 -18.39 17.15
C LEU A 192 9.12 -19.92 17.27
N ILE A 193 8.62 -20.65 16.28
CA ILE A 193 8.64 -22.13 16.24
C ILE A 193 10.06 -22.68 16.35
N LEU A 194 11.00 -22.10 15.60
CA LEU A 194 12.41 -22.50 15.62
C LEU A 194 13.10 -22.23 16.96
N THR A 195 12.61 -21.25 17.72
CA THR A 195 13.11 -20.98 19.07
C THR A 195 12.65 -22.04 20.07
N TYR A 196 11.38 -22.48 19.99
CA TYR A 196 10.85 -23.54 20.85
C TYR A 196 11.46 -24.92 20.58
N LYS A 197 11.86 -25.20 19.32
CA LYS A 197 12.51 -26.47 18.95
C LYS A 197 13.98 -26.58 19.39
N ARG A 198 14.53 -25.58 20.08
CA ARG A 198 15.90 -25.66 20.59
C ARG A 198 15.93 -26.64 21.77
N PRO A 199 16.65 -27.78 21.68
CA PRO A 199 16.85 -28.63 22.84
C PRO A 199 17.56 -27.79 23.91
N SER A 200 16.97 -27.77 25.11
CA SER A 200 17.49 -27.15 26.33
C SER A 200 18.84 -27.73 26.69
#